data_AF-E8LCH7-F1
#
_entry.id   AF-E8LCH7-F1
#
_cell.length_a   1.000
_cell.length_b   1.000
_cell.length_c   1.000
_cell.angle_alpha   90.00
_cell.angle_beta   90.00
_cell.angle_gamma   90.00
#
_symmetry.space_group_name_H-M   'P 1'
#
loop_
_entity.id
_entity.type
_entity.pdbx_description
1 polymer ?
#
loop_
_entity_poly.entity_id
_entity_poly.type
_entity_poly.pdbx_seq_one_letter_code
_entity_poly.pdbx_strand_id
1 'polypeptide(L)'
;MMHSAKGSISLPCLLAALLLALSAQLCLLYAVKGYEAEKDFLRGQQLRLLCGSVLQAIGQKPQPAGTQLCYEGELQPGNEPVKVTSESSYSSDGQIDYLKVSVVAANHVGAVQRLHRLRVSFSPEMRKLAAKSVLAGRSLTGGEYLQQAALYTSTEEVRLPQISFLQNKCAASLNKRTTEENGLSARFYYLRSNTSLILGSKGLQGATLIANKLSINTAPGSYYTDRIVLISEEGDITLGDGTKMAQALLLAKGTVTIGAGCQLNGFVLADKIVLRGTADLTPDTGAVEPMLTPAFNKP
;
A
#
# COMPACT_ATOMS: atom_id res chain seq x y z
N MET A 1 49.27 -52.19 61.75
CA MET A 1 49.90 -51.58 60.56
C MET A 1 48.81 -50.87 59.75
N MET A 2 48.69 -49.54 59.88
CA MET A 2 47.79 -48.74 59.06
C MET A 2 48.52 -48.34 57.77
N HIS A 3 48.05 -48.82 56.63
CA HIS A 3 48.50 -48.32 55.33
C HIS A 3 47.87 -46.93 55.08
N SER A 4 48.68 -45.89 55.20
CA SER A 4 48.30 -44.53 54.79
C SER A 4 48.33 -44.46 53.26
N ALA A 5 47.16 -44.53 52.63
CA ALA A 5 47.00 -44.35 51.20
C ALA A 5 47.17 -42.86 50.85
N LYS A 6 48.35 -42.49 50.36
CA LYS A 6 48.61 -41.15 49.82
C LYS A 6 47.84 -41.00 48.50
N GLY A 7 46.66 -40.39 48.54
CA GLY A 7 45.87 -40.07 47.35
C GLY A 7 46.64 -39.13 46.42
N SER A 8 46.77 -39.48 45.14
CA SER A 8 47.48 -38.62 44.18
C SER A 8 46.61 -37.40 43.85
N ILE A 9 47.10 -36.21 44.21
CA ILE A 9 46.46 -34.91 43.91
C ILE A 9 46.48 -34.61 42.40
N SER A 10 47.32 -35.32 41.64
CA SER A 10 47.44 -35.16 40.19
C SER A 10 46.18 -35.52 39.42
N LEU A 11 45.43 -36.54 39.85
CA LEU A 11 44.20 -36.97 39.18
C LEU A 11 43.05 -35.95 39.30
N PRO A 12 42.70 -35.43 40.49
CA PRO A 12 41.68 -34.38 40.61
C PRO A 12 42.11 -33.06 39.93
N CYS A 13 43.41 -32.72 39.94
CA CYS A 13 43.91 -31.57 39.19
C CYS A 13 43.75 -31.74 37.66
N LEU A 14 44.01 -32.94 37.12
CA LEU A 14 43.84 -33.23 35.70
C LEU A 14 42.35 -33.21 35.29
N LEU A 15 41.47 -33.76 36.13
CA LEU A 15 40.02 -33.69 35.95
C LEU A 15 39.51 -32.24 35.97
N ALA A 16 39.97 -31.43 36.93
CA ALA A 16 39.62 -30.02 37.00
C ALA A 16 40.10 -29.24 35.76
N ALA A 17 41.32 -29.50 35.29
CA ALA A 17 41.84 -28.89 34.06
C ALA A 17 41.02 -29.29 32.82
N LEU A 18 40.60 -30.55 32.70
CA LEU A 18 39.79 -31.03 31.58
C LEU A 18 38.38 -30.42 31.58
N LEU A 19 37.75 -30.31 32.75
CA LEU A 19 36.45 -29.63 32.90
C LEU A 19 36.55 -28.13 32.56
N LEU A 20 37.62 -27.46 33.00
CA LEU A 20 37.87 -26.07 32.65
C LEU A 20 38.07 -25.91 31.13
N ALA A 21 38.84 -26.79 30.49
CA ALA A 21 39.04 -26.79 29.05
C ALA A 21 37.72 -26.99 28.28
N LEU A 22 36.89 -27.96 28.70
CA LEU A 22 35.56 -28.20 28.12
C LEU A 22 34.64 -26.98 28.29
N SER A 23 34.63 -26.38 29.48
CA SER A 23 33.83 -25.18 29.75
C SER A 23 34.27 -24.00 28.88
N ALA A 24 35.58 -23.81 28.71
CA ALA A 24 36.14 -22.76 27.85
C ALA A 24 35.78 -22.98 26.37
N GLN A 25 35.83 -24.22 25.89
CA GLN A 25 35.41 -24.57 24.53
C GLN A 25 33.91 -24.34 24.31
N LEU A 26 33.06 -24.72 25.27
CA LEU A 26 31.63 -24.44 25.22
C LEU A 26 31.34 -22.93 25.22
N CYS A 27 31.99 -22.15 26.09
CA CYS A 27 31.90 -20.69 26.10
C CYS A 27 32.31 -20.08 24.77
N LEU A 28 33.40 -20.55 24.16
CA LEU A 28 33.87 -20.07 22.86
C LEU A 28 32.86 -20.39 21.76
N LEU A 29 32.30 -21.60 21.73
CA LEU A 29 31.26 -21.98 20.76
C LEU A 29 30.01 -21.11 20.89
N TYR A 30 29.56 -20.82 22.11
CA TYR A 30 28.41 -19.93 22.33
C TYR A 30 28.73 -18.48 21.95
N ALA A 31 29.94 -17.99 22.26
CA ALA A 31 30.37 -16.65 21.88
C ALA A 31 30.42 -16.49 20.36
N VAL A 32 30.97 -17.46 19.63
CA VAL A 32 31.01 -17.45 18.16
C VAL A 32 29.60 -17.48 17.57
N LYS A 33 28.72 -18.35 18.07
CA LYS A 33 27.32 -18.38 17.61
C LYS A 33 26.59 -17.07 17.88
N GLY A 34 26.79 -16.47 19.07
CA GLY A 34 26.20 -15.18 19.42
C GLY A 34 26.72 -14.05 18.52
N TYR A 35 28.03 -14.03 18.25
CA TYR A 35 28.65 -13.06 17.36
C TYR A 35 28.11 -13.16 15.92
N GLU A 36 27.98 -14.37 15.39
CA GLU A 36 27.42 -14.59 14.05
C GLU A 36 25.94 -14.16 13.96
N ALA A 37 25.14 -14.47 14.99
CA ALA A 37 23.74 -14.05 15.05
C ALA A 37 23.60 -12.51 15.11
N GLU A 38 24.44 -11.83 15.90
CA GLU A 38 24.42 -10.37 16.01
C GLU A 38 24.89 -9.70 14.71
N LYS A 39 25.93 -10.25 14.07
CA LYS A 39 26.39 -9.81 12.75
C LYS A 39 25.27 -9.89 11.72
N ASP A 40 24.54 -11.01 11.68
CA ASP A 40 23.40 -11.18 10.78
C ASP A 40 22.24 -10.24 11.10
N PHE A 41 21.94 -10.01 12.39
CA PHE A 41 20.92 -9.06 12.81
C PHE A 41 21.24 -7.63 12.33
N LEU A 42 22.46 -7.16 12.54
CA LEU A 42 22.91 -5.83 12.12
C LEU A 42 22.87 -5.67 10.60
N ARG A 43 23.32 -6.68 9.85
CA ARG A 43 23.25 -6.70 8.37
C ARG A 43 21.80 -6.64 7.90
N GLY A 44 20.90 -7.40 8.52
CA GLY A 44 19.48 -7.37 8.23
C GLY A 44 18.86 -5.99 8.47
N GLN A 45 19.24 -5.32 9.55
CA GLN A 45 18.79 -3.95 9.84
C GLN A 45 19.32 -2.94 8.81
N GLN A 46 20.61 -3.01 8.45
CA GLN A 46 21.19 -2.14 7.43
C GLN A 46 20.53 -2.35 6.06
N LEU A 47 20.25 -3.59 5.67
CA LEU A 47 19.53 -3.90 4.43
C LEU A 47 18.15 -3.25 4.38
N ARG A 48 17.39 -3.33 5.48
CA ARG A 48 16.05 -2.70 5.56
C ARG A 48 16.13 -1.18 5.50
N LEU A 49 17.08 -0.59 6.23
CA LEU A 49 17.31 0.86 6.23
C LEU A 49 17.74 1.36 4.85
N LEU A 50 18.67 0.66 4.20
CA LEU A 50 19.13 0.98 2.86
C LEU A 50 17.99 0.90 1.85
N CYS A 51 17.19 -0.16 1.90
CA CYS A 51 16.02 -0.33 1.02
C CYS A 51 15.01 0.81 1.21
N GLY A 52 14.68 1.12 2.47
CA GLY A 52 13.73 2.19 2.82
C GLY A 52 14.24 3.58 2.41
N SER A 53 15.51 3.87 2.67
CA SER A 53 16.15 5.16 2.34
C SER A 53 16.20 5.38 0.83
N VAL A 54 16.61 4.37 0.06
CA VAL A 54 16.63 4.46 -1.41
C VAL A 54 15.20 4.66 -1.92
N LEU A 55 14.23 3.86 -1.48
CA LEU A 55 12.84 4.04 -1.90
C LEU A 55 12.29 5.43 -1.53
N GLN A 56 12.68 5.99 -0.39
CA GLN A 56 12.28 7.35 -0.01
C GLN A 56 12.91 8.40 -0.93
N ALA A 57 14.19 8.25 -1.29
CA ALA A 57 14.91 9.18 -2.16
C ALA A 57 14.36 9.18 -3.60
N ILE A 58 14.14 8.01 -4.19
CA ILE A 58 13.72 7.89 -5.59
C ILE A 58 12.20 7.79 -5.76
N GLY A 59 11.45 7.38 -4.73
CA GLY A 59 10.02 7.08 -4.83
C GLY A 59 9.08 8.26 -4.65
N GLN A 60 9.57 9.51 -4.63
CA GLN A 60 8.71 10.70 -4.64
C GLN A 60 8.34 11.14 -6.07
N LYS A 61 9.21 10.83 -7.04
CA LYS A 61 9.05 11.22 -8.45
C LYS A 61 9.02 9.96 -9.33
N PRO A 62 8.33 10.00 -10.48
CA PRO A 62 8.36 8.90 -11.44
C PRO A 62 9.79 8.64 -11.92
N GLN A 63 10.19 7.38 -11.99
CA GLN A 63 11.53 6.94 -12.38
C GLN A 63 11.55 6.40 -13.81
N PRO A 64 12.64 6.52 -14.58
CA PRO A 64 12.65 6.00 -15.95
C PRO A 64 12.36 4.49 -15.98
N ALA A 65 11.55 4.05 -16.94
CA ALA A 65 11.13 2.66 -17.08
C ALA A 65 12.33 1.70 -17.16
N GLY A 66 12.20 0.54 -16.52
CA GLY A 66 13.22 -0.52 -16.56
C GLY A 66 13.98 -0.67 -15.24
N THR A 67 15.11 -1.38 -15.31
CA THR A 67 15.95 -1.68 -14.16
C THR A 67 17.14 -0.75 -14.10
N GLN A 68 17.40 -0.16 -12.93
CA GLN A 68 18.51 0.75 -12.71
C GLN A 68 19.31 0.33 -11.49
N LEU A 69 20.62 0.52 -11.58
CA LEU A 69 21.51 0.42 -10.44
C LEU A 69 21.43 1.72 -9.64
N CYS A 70 20.99 1.63 -8.38
CA CYS A 70 20.86 2.79 -7.52
C CYS A 70 22.09 2.98 -6.63
N TYR A 71 22.68 1.87 -6.15
CA TYR A 71 23.80 1.90 -5.23
C TYR A 71 24.55 0.58 -5.23
N GLU A 72 25.87 0.65 -5.08
CA GLU A 72 26.75 -0.47 -4.74
C GLU A 72 27.64 -0.03 -3.58
N GLY A 73 27.89 -0.95 -2.64
CA GLY A 73 28.71 -0.68 -1.48
C GLY A 73 28.90 -1.93 -0.63
N GLU A 74 29.21 -1.73 0.65
CA GLU A 74 29.53 -2.81 1.58
C GLU A 74 28.78 -2.63 2.90
N LEU A 75 28.26 -3.73 3.45
CA LEU A 75 27.61 -3.76 4.75
C LEU A 75 28.61 -4.06 5.86
N GLN A 76 28.34 -3.49 7.02
CA GLN A 76 29.12 -3.73 8.23
C GLN A 76 28.31 -4.57 9.22
N PRO A 77 28.93 -5.50 9.96
CA PRO A 77 30.36 -5.80 9.97
C PRO A 77 30.78 -6.79 8.87
N GLY A 78 32.03 -6.72 8.44
CA GLY A 78 32.67 -7.72 7.58
C GLY A 78 32.66 -7.44 6.08
N ASN A 79 32.47 -6.17 5.68
CA ASN A 79 32.60 -5.69 4.30
C ASN A 79 31.82 -6.53 3.27
N GLU A 80 30.57 -6.85 3.61
CA GLU A 80 29.74 -7.72 2.77
C GLU A 80 29.19 -6.91 1.58
N PRO A 81 29.47 -7.29 0.31
CA PRO A 81 29.04 -6.50 -0.84
C PRO A 81 27.52 -6.46 -0.95
N VAL A 82 26.98 -5.27 -1.17
CA VAL A 82 25.55 -5.02 -1.34
C VAL A 82 25.27 -4.26 -2.63
N LYS A 83 24.19 -4.67 -3.31
CA LYS A 83 23.70 -4.06 -4.53
C LYS A 83 22.24 -3.65 -4.38
N VAL A 84 21.95 -2.39 -4.70
CA VAL A 84 20.58 -1.86 -4.71
C VAL A 84 20.15 -1.60 -6.14
N THR A 85 19.08 -2.27 -6.56
CA THR A 85 18.46 -2.04 -7.86
C THR A 85 17.04 -1.48 -7.68
N SER A 86 16.65 -0.60 -8.58
CA SER A 86 15.26 -0.20 -8.74
C SER A 86 14.70 -0.75 -10.04
N GLU A 87 13.43 -1.13 -10.02
CA GLU A 87 12.67 -1.58 -11.16
C GLU A 87 11.40 -0.72 -11.21
N SER A 88 11.23 0.02 -12.31
CA SER A 88 10.06 0.85 -12.52
C SER A 88 9.26 0.40 -13.74
N SER A 89 7.93 0.46 -13.62
CA SER A 89 7.00 0.10 -14.68
C SER A 89 5.77 1.00 -14.63
N TYR A 90 5.13 1.19 -15.78
CA TYR A 90 4.03 2.11 -15.97
C TYR A 90 2.82 1.39 -16.58
N SER A 91 1.62 1.86 -16.24
CA SER A 91 0.42 1.55 -17.02
C SER A 91 0.51 2.16 -18.42
N SER A 92 -0.23 1.62 -19.40
CA SER A 92 -0.08 2.08 -20.79
C SER A 92 -0.60 3.49 -21.03
N ASP A 93 -1.44 3.99 -20.12
CA ASP A 93 -1.93 5.37 -20.10
C ASP A 93 -1.03 6.32 -19.28
N GLY A 94 0.07 5.82 -18.69
CA GLY A 94 1.02 6.61 -17.90
C GLY A 94 0.47 7.15 -16.57
N GLN A 95 -0.74 6.73 -16.16
CA GLN A 95 -1.40 7.23 -14.96
C GLN A 95 -0.97 6.50 -13.68
N ILE A 96 -0.48 5.27 -13.81
CA ILE A 96 -0.07 4.44 -12.68
C ILE A 96 1.40 4.09 -12.83
N ASP A 97 2.19 4.42 -11.81
CA ASP A 97 3.59 4.02 -11.70
C ASP A 97 3.79 3.03 -10.55
N TYR A 98 4.59 2.01 -10.84
CA TYR A 98 5.02 1.01 -9.87
C TYR A 98 6.53 1.02 -9.78
N LEU A 99 7.01 1.23 -8.56
CA LEU A 99 8.42 1.23 -8.21
C LEU A 99 8.70 0.10 -7.23
N LYS A 100 9.70 -0.71 -7.55
CA LYS A 100 10.24 -1.75 -6.68
C LYS A 100 11.71 -1.46 -6.44
N VAL A 101 12.11 -1.43 -5.18
CA VAL A 101 13.53 -1.34 -4.78
C VAL A 101 13.93 -2.68 -4.18
N SER A 102 15.00 -3.27 -4.70
CA SER A 102 15.56 -4.53 -4.23
C SER A 102 16.98 -4.30 -3.75
N VAL A 103 17.27 -4.75 -2.54
CA VAL A 103 18.61 -4.74 -1.97
C VAL A 103 19.07 -6.18 -1.82
N VAL A 104 20.21 -6.52 -2.40
CA VAL A 104 20.79 -7.87 -2.40
C VAL A 104 22.17 -7.84 -1.76
N ALA A 105 22.39 -8.67 -0.74
CA ALA A 105 23.72 -8.97 -0.20
C ALA A 105 24.10 -10.42 -0.56
N ALA A 106 25.37 -10.66 -0.93
CA ALA A 106 25.79 -11.93 -1.53
C ALA A 106 25.76 -13.12 -0.55
N ASN A 107 26.14 -12.91 0.71
CA ASN A 107 26.40 -13.97 1.69
C ASN A 107 25.56 -13.86 2.97
N HIS A 108 24.28 -13.46 2.88
CA HIS A 108 23.38 -13.33 4.04
C HIS A 108 22.10 -14.16 3.91
N VAL A 109 21.65 -14.79 5.00
CA VAL A 109 20.37 -15.54 5.03
C VAL A 109 19.21 -14.54 5.08
N GLY A 110 18.32 -14.57 4.07
CA GLY A 110 17.35 -13.47 3.87
C GLY A 110 17.94 -12.28 3.08
N ALA A 111 19.00 -12.54 2.32
CA ALA A 111 19.79 -11.66 1.45
C ALA A 111 19.06 -10.60 0.63
N VAL A 112 17.74 -10.73 0.43
CA VAL A 112 16.98 -9.84 -0.44
C VAL A 112 15.87 -9.14 0.31
N GLN A 113 16.03 -7.84 0.51
CA GLN A 113 14.96 -6.95 0.98
C GLN A 113 14.29 -6.30 -0.23
N ARG A 114 12.96 -6.27 -0.25
CA ARG A 114 12.19 -5.67 -1.35
C ARG A 114 11.10 -4.77 -0.80
N LEU A 115 11.12 -3.51 -1.20
CA LEU A 115 10.03 -2.58 -0.92
C LEU A 115 9.40 -2.10 -2.21
N HIS A 116 8.10 -1.87 -2.12
CA HIS A 116 7.25 -1.48 -3.22
C HIS A 116 6.59 -0.16 -2.91
N ARG A 117 6.37 0.63 -3.96
CA ARG A 117 5.53 1.82 -3.93
C ARG A 117 4.74 1.91 -5.23
N LEU A 118 3.48 2.26 -5.08
CA LEU A 118 2.56 2.59 -6.15
C LEU A 118 2.18 4.06 -6.04
N ARG A 119 2.09 4.71 -7.18
CA ARG A 119 1.48 6.02 -7.32
C ARG A 119 0.46 6.01 -8.44
N VAL A 120 -0.64 6.71 -8.20
CA VAL A 120 -1.72 6.91 -9.15
C VAL A 120 -1.87 8.41 -9.36
N SER A 121 -1.83 8.82 -10.62
CA SER A 121 -1.98 10.20 -11.06
C SER A 121 -3.12 10.25 -12.07
N PHE A 122 -3.96 11.27 -11.99
CA PHE A 122 -5.11 11.40 -12.90
C PHE A 122 -4.76 12.30 -14.09
N SER A 123 -5.39 12.03 -15.24
CA SER A 123 -5.16 12.77 -16.49
C SER A 123 -5.40 14.27 -16.34
N PRO A 124 -4.69 15.13 -17.10
CA PRO A 124 -4.92 16.59 -17.07
C PRO A 124 -6.35 16.98 -17.42
N GLU A 125 -7.01 16.21 -18.29
CA GLU A 125 -8.42 16.40 -18.66
C GLU A 125 -9.34 16.19 -17.47
N MET A 126 -9.16 15.09 -16.72
CA MET A 126 -9.94 14.82 -15.51
C MET A 126 -9.76 15.92 -14.46
N ARG A 127 -8.54 16.42 -14.28
CA ARG A 127 -8.28 17.55 -13.35
C ARG A 127 -8.98 18.83 -13.76
N LYS A 128 -9.03 19.12 -15.08
CA LYS A 128 -9.75 20.27 -15.61
C LYS A 128 -11.27 20.14 -15.42
N LEU A 129 -11.80 18.92 -15.54
CA LEU A 129 -13.22 18.64 -15.30
C LEU A 129 -13.58 18.80 -13.81
N ALA A 130 -12.80 18.19 -12.92
CA ALA A 130 -13.00 18.30 -11.46
C ALA A 130 -12.88 19.73 -10.92
N ALA A 131 -12.13 20.60 -11.59
CA ALA A 131 -12.06 22.02 -11.24
C ALA A 131 -13.31 22.83 -11.66
N LYS A 132 -14.15 22.29 -12.57
CA LYS A 132 -15.32 22.99 -13.12
C LYS A 132 -16.64 22.46 -12.59
N SER A 133 -16.71 21.17 -12.29
CA SER A 133 -17.94 20.48 -11.89
C SER A 133 -17.65 19.35 -10.91
N VAL A 134 -18.71 18.90 -10.21
CA VAL A 134 -18.65 17.76 -9.29
C VAL A 134 -18.98 16.47 -10.01
N LEU A 135 -19.87 16.53 -11.00
CA LEU A 135 -20.37 15.39 -11.74
C LEU A 135 -20.00 15.56 -13.22
N ALA A 136 -19.41 14.53 -13.82
CA ALA A 136 -19.17 14.47 -15.25
C ALA A 136 -19.62 13.12 -15.81
N GLY A 137 -20.31 13.14 -16.95
CA GLY A 137 -20.80 11.89 -17.54
C GLY A 137 -21.52 12.07 -18.87
N ARG A 138 -21.96 10.96 -19.47
CA ARG A 138 -22.75 11.01 -20.71
C ARG A 138 -24.21 11.35 -20.46
N SER A 139 -24.74 10.93 -19.31
CA SER A 139 -26.14 11.18 -18.96
C SER A 139 -26.32 11.37 -17.45
N LEU A 140 -27.32 12.20 -17.11
CA LEU A 140 -27.75 12.47 -15.74
C LEU A 140 -29.25 12.18 -15.61
N THR A 141 -29.62 11.45 -14.57
CA THR A 141 -31.02 11.24 -14.15
C THR A 141 -31.20 11.77 -12.73
N GLY A 142 -32.32 12.42 -12.44
CA GLY A 142 -32.53 13.10 -11.15
C GLY A 142 -31.86 14.47 -11.09
N GLY A 143 -31.66 15.12 -12.24
CA GLY A 143 -31.03 16.44 -12.30
C GLY A 143 -31.84 17.52 -11.58
N GLU A 144 -33.15 17.31 -11.39
CA GLU A 144 -34.02 18.15 -10.56
C GLU A 144 -33.60 18.20 -9.08
N TYR A 145 -32.80 17.23 -8.62
CA TYR A 145 -32.24 17.21 -7.26
C TYR A 145 -30.90 17.94 -7.15
N LEU A 146 -30.32 18.42 -8.26
CA LEU A 146 -29.11 19.23 -8.22
C LEU A 146 -29.43 20.65 -7.75
N GLN A 147 -28.70 21.10 -6.73
CA GLN A 147 -28.81 22.48 -6.25
C GLN A 147 -28.38 23.49 -7.31
N GLN A 148 -27.42 23.13 -8.18
CA GLN A 148 -26.87 23.99 -9.22
C GLN A 148 -26.52 23.17 -10.47
N ALA A 149 -27.03 23.57 -11.64
CA ALA A 149 -26.76 22.89 -12.91
C ALA A 149 -25.27 22.87 -13.28
N ALA A 150 -24.49 23.87 -12.85
CA ALA A 150 -23.05 23.96 -13.08
C ALA A 150 -22.25 22.81 -12.43
N LEU A 151 -22.83 22.11 -11.45
CA LEU A 151 -22.20 20.96 -10.81
C LEU A 151 -22.15 19.74 -11.75
N TYR A 152 -22.84 19.75 -12.89
CA TYR A 152 -22.80 18.69 -13.89
C TYR A 152 -22.16 19.17 -15.21
N THR A 153 -21.31 18.34 -15.80
CA THR A 153 -20.75 18.56 -17.14
C THR A 153 -20.93 17.31 -18.00
N SER A 154 -21.56 17.48 -19.16
CA SER A 154 -21.69 16.37 -20.11
C SER A 154 -20.38 16.12 -20.84
N THR A 155 -19.98 14.86 -20.97
CA THR A 155 -18.76 14.44 -21.68
C THR A 155 -19.08 13.33 -22.68
N GLU A 156 -18.37 13.31 -23.83
CA GLU A 156 -18.61 12.30 -24.88
C GLU A 156 -18.12 10.90 -24.50
N GLU A 157 -17.03 10.79 -23.73
CA GLU A 157 -16.43 9.51 -23.35
C GLU A 157 -15.89 9.57 -21.92
N VAL A 158 -16.15 8.50 -21.15
CA VAL A 158 -15.60 8.32 -19.80
C VAL A 158 -14.35 7.44 -19.89
N ARG A 159 -13.19 8.07 -19.72
CA ARG A 159 -11.89 7.38 -19.71
C ARG A 159 -11.42 7.12 -18.30
N LEU A 160 -11.48 5.86 -17.88
CA LEU A 160 -10.93 5.40 -16.61
C LEU A 160 -9.41 5.18 -16.72
N PRO A 161 -8.65 5.39 -15.63
CA PRO A 161 -7.27 4.93 -15.55
C PRO A 161 -7.18 3.41 -15.74
N GLN A 162 -6.08 2.91 -16.30
CA GLN A 162 -5.84 1.48 -16.48
C GLN A 162 -5.56 0.73 -15.16
N ILE A 163 -6.58 0.62 -14.31
CA ILE A 163 -6.50 0.01 -12.98
C ILE A 163 -6.18 -1.48 -13.01
N SER A 164 -6.37 -2.17 -14.13
CA SER A 164 -5.90 -3.54 -14.33
C SER A 164 -4.37 -3.67 -14.16
N PHE A 165 -3.61 -2.58 -14.30
CA PHE A 165 -2.18 -2.59 -13.97
C PHE A 165 -1.90 -2.84 -12.48
N LEU A 166 -2.84 -2.51 -11.57
CA LEU A 166 -2.73 -2.76 -10.13
C LEU A 166 -2.86 -4.25 -9.78
N GLN A 167 -3.32 -5.06 -10.74
CA GLN A 167 -3.46 -6.50 -10.62
C GLN A 167 -2.13 -7.16 -10.21
N ASN A 168 -2.17 -7.98 -9.16
CA ASN A 168 -0.98 -8.64 -8.59
C ASN A 168 0.10 -7.66 -8.05
N LYS A 169 -0.22 -6.37 -7.90
CA LYS A 169 0.65 -5.34 -7.28
C LYS A 169 0.06 -4.76 -6.00
N CYS A 170 -1.27 -4.82 -5.85
CA CYS A 170 -2.02 -4.36 -4.68
C CYS A 170 -2.56 -5.51 -3.82
N ALA A 171 -3.10 -5.17 -2.66
CA ALA A 171 -3.88 -6.11 -1.86
C ALA A 171 -5.15 -6.53 -2.64
N ALA A 172 -5.40 -7.84 -2.71
CA ALA A 172 -6.52 -8.43 -3.45
C ALA A 172 -7.77 -8.66 -2.60
N SER A 173 -7.69 -8.38 -1.30
CA SER A 173 -8.77 -8.54 -0.34
C SER A 173 -8.77 -7.38 0.67
N LEU A 174 -9.96 -7.05 1.15
CA LEU A 174 -10.18 -6.06 2.20
C LEU A 174 -10.70 -6.82 3.42
N ASN A 175 -9.87 -6.95 4.45
CA ASN A 175 -10.26 -7.65 5.67
C ASN A 175 -11.09 -6.71 6.55
N LYS A 176 -12.39 -6.96 6.59
CA LYS A 176 -13.38 -6.12 7.27
C LYS A 176 -13.02 -5.85 8.73
N ARG A 177 -12.65 -6.88 9.50
CA ARG A 177 -12.29 -6.71 10.93
C ARG A 177 -11.10 -5.77 11.10
N THR A 178 -10.04 -5.95 10.31
CA THR A 178 -8.86 -5.09 10.40
C THR A 178 -9.10 -3.68 9.89
N THR A 179 -9.98 -3.52 8.90
CA THR A 179 -10.35 -2.21 8.35
C THR A 179 -11.27 -1.44 9.29
N GLU A 180 -12.11 -2.15 10.06
CA GLU A 180 -12.91 -1.57 11.13
C GLU A 180 -12.05 -1.10 12.31
N GLU A 181 -11.04 -1.88 12.70
CA GLU A 181 -10.17 -1.56 13.83
C GLU A 181 -9.10 -0.50 13.49
N ASN A 182 -8.51 -0.57 12.29
CA ASN A 182 -7.31 0.21 11.91
C ASN A 182 -7.51 1.14 10.70
N GLY A 183 -8.73 1.21 10.15
CA GLY A 183 -9.00 1.99 8.93
C GLY A 183 -8.36 1.40 7.66
N LEU A 184 -8.25 2.24 6.63
CA LEU A 184 -7.82 1.87 5.27
C LEU A 184 -6.29 1.99 5.05
N SER A 185 -5.53 2.37 6.09
CA SER A 185 -4.05 2.30 6.16
C SER A 185 -3.26 2.92 4.98
N ALA A 186 -3.88 3.83 4.23
CA ALA A 186 -3.36 4.41 3.00
C ALA A 186 -2.89 3.41 1.91
N ARG A 187 -3.43 2.18 1.92
CA ARG A 187 -3.08 1.14 0.95
C ARG A 187 -3.94 1.25 -0.30
N PHE A 188 -3.48 0.67 -1.40
CA PHE A 188 -4.30 0.47 -2.60
C PHE A 188 -4.81 -0.96 -2.66
N TYR A 189 -6.06 -1.11 -3.11
CA TYR A 189 -6.75 -2.37 -3.22
C TYR A 189 -7.19 -2.57 -4.67
N TYR A 190 -6.92 -3.75 -5.22
CA TYR A 190 -7.48 -4.19 -6.50
C TYR A 190 -8.26 -5.49 -6.26
N LEU A 191 -9.57 -5.34 -6.13
CA LEU A 191 -10.47 -6.42 -5.77
C LEU A 191 -11.03 -7.06 -7.04
N ARG A 192 -10.95 -8.38 -7.13
CA ARG A 192 -11.56 -9.18 -8.22
C ARG A 192 -12.71 -10.02 -7.70
N SER A 193 -13.55 -9.41 -6.87
CA SER A 193 -14.73 -10.10 -6.38
C SER A 193 -15.66 -10.44 -7.55
N ASN A 194 -16.21 -11.65 -7.55
CA ASN A 194 -17.30 -12.04 -8.46
C ASN A 194 -18.65 -11.43 -8.03
N THR A 195 -18.67 -10.66 -6.94
CA THR A 195 -19.84 -9.98 -6.40
C THR A 195 -19.54 -8.52 -6.09
N SER A 196 -20.58 -7.69 -5.98
CA SER A 196 -20.43 -6.30 -5.58
C SER A 196 -19.79 -6.19 -4.20
N LEU A 197 -18.80 -5.30 -4.07
CA LEU A 197 -18.17 -5.00 -2.80
C LEU A 197 -19.09 -4.11 -1.98
N ILE A 198 -19.43 -4.50 -0.74
CA ILE A 198 -20.11 -3.60 0.20
C ILE A 198 -19.06 -3.00 1.15
N LEU A 199 -18.80 -1.70 1.02
CA LEU A 199 -17.96 -0.90 1.89
C LEU A 199 -18.83 -0.20 2.93
N GLY A 200 -18.66 -0.49 4.23
CA GLY A 200 -19.50 0.18 5.21
C GLY A 200 -19.16 -0.15 6.64
N SER A 201 -18.53 0.80 7.30
CA SER A 201 -18.41 0.90 8.74
C SER A 201 -18.41 2.38 9.13
N LYS A 202 -18.76 2.68 10.39
CA LYS A 202 -18.78 4.06 10.90
C LYS A 202 -17.34 4.58 10.97
N GLY A 203 -17.03 5.64 10.21
CA GLY A 203 -15.79 6.41 10.37
C GLY A 203 -14.55 5.72 9.84
N LEU A 204 -14.57 5.29 8.57
CA LEU A 204 -13.38 4.76 7.92
C LEU A 204 -12.34 5.87 7.68
N GLN A 205 -11.19 5.75 8.34
CA GLN A 205 -10.06 6.66 8.24
C GLN A 205 -8.96 6.09 7.33
N GLY A 206 -8.11 6.97 6.79
CA GLY A 206 -6.96 6.65 5.95
C GLY A 206 -7.21 6.83 4.47
N ALA A 207 -6.37 7.65 3.82
CA ALA A 207 -6.52 8.01 2.42
C ALA A 207 -6.24 6.82 1.47
N THR A 208 -7.24 6.26 0.78
CA THR A 208 -7.10 4.99 0.04
C THR A 208 -7.62 5.05 -1.39
N LEU A 209 -7.18 4.08 -2.21
CA LEU A 209 -7.77 3.77 -3.51
C LEU A 209 -8.25 2.33 -3.50
N ILE A 210 -9.53 2.14 -3.83
CA ILE A 210 -10.18 0.85 -3.97
C ILE A 210 -10.67 0.74 -5.42
N ALA A 211 -9.96 -0.07 -6.19
CA ALA A 211 -10.40 -0.52 -7.50
C ALA A 211 -11.10 -1.88 -7.34
N ASN A 212 -12.29 -2.01 -7.92
CA ASN A 212 -12.98 -3.29 -8.04
C ASN A 212 -13.29 -3.54 -9.51
N LYS A 213 -13.18 -4.80 -9.93
CA LYS A 213 -13.56 -5.18 -11.30
C LYS A 213 -15.07 -4.97 -11.52
N LEU A 214 -15.88 -5.36 -10.54
CA LEU A 214 -17.33 -5.21 -10.53
C LEU A 214 -17.76 -4.01 -9.68
N SER A 215 -19.04 -3.97 -9.30
CA SER A 215 -19.62 -2.83 -8.60
C SER A 215 -19.11 -2.63 -7.17
N ILE A 216 -19.13 -1.39 -6.70
CA ILE A 216 -18.83 -0.98 -5.32
C ILE A 216 -20.08 -0.31 -4.73
N ASN A 217 -20.55 -0.82 -3.60
CA ASN A 217 -21.71 -0.30 -2.88
C ASN A 217 -21.25 0.20 -1.52
N THR A 218 -21.67 1.39 -1.09
CA THR A 218 -21.46 1.82 0.29
C THR A 218 -22.66 1.46 1.15
N ALA A 219 -22.43 1.12 2.42
CA ALA A 219 -23.54 0.92 3.35
C ALA A 219 -24.19 2.28 3.71
N PRO A 220 -25.51 2.33 3.90
CA PRO A 220 -26.18 3.54 4.37
C PRO A 220 -25.57 4.09 5.67
N GLY A 221 -25.40 5.40 5.74
CA GLY A 221 -24.82 6.09 6.91
C GLY A 221 -23.31 5.86 7.10
N SER A 222 -22.60 5.30 6.12
CA SER A 222 -21.13 5.21 6.15
C SER A 222 -20.52 6.61 6.13
N TYR A 223 -19.40 6.79 6.83
CA TYR A 223 -18.67 8.05 6.84
C TYR A 223 -17.18 7.81 6.59
N TYR A 224 -16.63 8.54 5.61
CA TYR A 224 -15.23 8.51 5.20
C TYR A 224 -14.62 9.88 5.46
N THR A 225 -13.73 9.97 6.44
CA THR A 225 -13.12 11.23 6.91
C THR A 225 -11.97 11.70 6.05
N ASP A 226 -11.28 10.76 5.40
CA ASP A 226 -10.11 11.00 4.58
C ASP A 226 -10.42 10.77 3.10
N ARG A 227 -9.43 11.09 2.26
CA ARG A 227 -9.52 10.95 0.82
C ARG A 227 -9.78 9.51 0.38
N ILE A 228 -10.87 9.27 -0.34
CA ILE A 228 -11.19 7.95 -0.89
C ILE A 228 -11.35 7.99 -2.41
N VAL A 229 -10.70 7.08 -3.11
CA VAL A 229 -10.87 6.89 -4.55
C VAL A 229 -11.53 5.53 -4.78
N LEU A 230 -12.72 5.53 -5.35
CA LEU A 230 -13.44 4.31 -5.72
C LEU A 230 -13.47 4.19 -7.23
N ILE A 231 -12.95 3.08 -7.77
CA ILE A 231 -12.93 2.82 -9.20
C ILE A 231 -13.62 1.49 -9.48
N SER A 232 -14.68 1.54 -10.28
CA SER A 232 -15.38 0.36 -10.78
C SER A 232 -15.08 0.18 -12.27
N GLU A 233 -14.34 -0.89 -12.60
CA GLU A 233 -13.82 -1.14 -13.95
C GLU A 233 -14.93 -1.49 -14.95
N GLU A 234 -15.82 -2.41 -14.58
CA GLU A 234 -16.88 -2.94 -15.43
C GLU A 234 -18.27 -2.80 -14.79
N GLY A 235 -18.36 -2.38 -13.52
CA GLY A 235 -19.62 -2.29 -12.77
C GLY A 235 -20.04 -0.85 -12.41
N ASP A 236 -20.94 -0.77 -11.44
CA ASP A 236 -21.53 0.46 -10.94
C ASP A 236 -20.94 0.88 -9.59
N ILE A 237 -21.11 2.14 -9.21
CA ILE A 237 -20.88 2.60 -7.84
C ILE A 237 -22.20 3.07 -7.24
N THR A 238 -22.62 2.48 -6.12
CA THR A 238 -23.84 2.89 -5.42
C THR A 238 -23.48 3.45 -4.06
N LEU A 239 -23.78 4.72 -3.82
CA LEU A 239 -23.68 5.32 -2.50
C LEU A 239 -24.99 5.11 -1.75
N GLY A 240 -24.94 4.42 -0.61
CA GLY A 240 -26.10 4.24 0.27
C GLY A 240 -26.55 5.57 0.89
N ASP A 241 -27.84 5.66 1.24
CA ASP A 241 -28.44 6.87 1.80
C ASP A 241 -27.67 7.38 3.03
N GLY A 242 -27.48 8.70 3.11
CA GLY A 242 -26.74 9.34 4.20
C GLY A 242 -25.23 9.04 4.22
N THR A 243 -24.65 8.46 3.15
CA THR A 243 -23.19 8.29 3.04
C THR A 243 -22.51 9.65 3.00
N LYS A 244 -21.49 9.84 3.82
CA LYS A 244 -20.71 11.07 3.93
C LYS A 244 -19.27 10.82 3.50
N MET A 245 -18.78 11.61 2.56
CA MET A 245 -17.42 11.51 2.03
C MET A 245 -16.76 12.89 2.03
N ALA A 246 -15.73 13.03 2.86
CA ALA A 246 -15.03 14.32 3.04
C ALA A 246 -14.20 14.73 1.82
N GLN A 247 -13.65 13.76 1.08
CA GLN A 247 -12.93 13.98 -0.18
C GLN A 247 -12.98 12.71 -1.02
N ALA A 248 -13.85 12.66 -2.03
CA ALA A 248 -14.10 11.46 -2.82
C ALA A 248 -13.83 11.64 -4.31
N LEU A 249 -13.21 10.64 -4.91
CA LEU A 249 -13.16 10.48 -6.36
C LEU A 249 -13.85 9.19 -6.74
N LEU A 250 -14.98 9.28 -7.43
CA LEU A 250 -15.77 8.12 -7.85
C LEU A 250 -15.68 7.98 -9.36
N LEU A 251 -15.11 6.88 -9.83
CA LEU A 251 -14.93 6.61 -11.24
C LEU A 251 -15.62 5.28 -11.58
N ALA A 252 -16.65 5.30 -12.41
CA ALA A 252 -17.32 4.08 -12.83
C ALA A 252 -17.49 4.05 -14.34
N LYS A 253 -17.25 2.88 -14.95
CA LYS A 253 -17.61 2.71 -16.36
C LYS A 253 -19.12 2.63 -16.52
N GLY A 254 -19.83 1.99 -15.59
CA GLY A 254 -21.28 1.93 -15.59
C GLY A 254 -21.93 3.18 -15.02
N THR A 255 -22.74 2.97 -13.99
CA THR A 255 -23.56 4.00 -13.36
C THR A 255 -23.00 4.36 -11.99
N VAL A 256 -22.99 5.66 -11.66
CA VAL A 256 -22.88 6.11 -10.26
C VAL A 256 -24.26 6.51 -9.76
N THR A 257 -24.75 5.80 -8.75
CA THR A 257 -26.01 6.12 -8.07
C THR A 257 -25.71 6.77 -6.72
N ILE A 258 -26.21 7.98 -6.52
CA ILE A 258 -26.08 8.73 -5.27
C ILE A 258 -27.43 8.74 -4.56
N GLY A 259 -27.48 8.12 -3.39
CA GLY A 259 -28.67 8.01 -2.55
C GLY A 259 -29.08 9.33 -1.88
N ALA A 260 -30.27 9.33 -1.28
CA ALA A 260 -30.82 10.50 -0.62
C ALA A 260 -29.97 10.90 0.60
N GLY A 261 -29.77 12.20 0.80
CA GLY A 261 -29.01 12.71 1.94
C GLY A 261 -27.51 12.39 1.92
N CYS A 262 -26.97 11.91 0.81
CA CYS A 262 -25.53 11.79 0.64
C CYS A 262 -24.86 13.16 0.72
N GLN A 263 -23.68 13.20 1.34
CA GLN A 263 -22.79 14.36 1.33
C GLN A 263 -21.49 13.93 0.64
N LEU A 264 -21.23 14.48 -0.54
CA LEU A 264 -20.05 14.17 -1.32
C LEU A 264 -19.30 15.45 -1.64
N ASN A 265 -18.12 15.58 -1.05
CA ASN A 265 -17.15 16.58 -1.44
C ASN A 265 -16.11 15.92 -2.34
N GLY A 266 -15.98 16.35 -3.60
CA GLY A 266 -15.12 15.66 -4.55
C GLY A 266 -15.53 15.74 -6.02
N PHE A 267 -15.30 14.63 -6.73
CA PHE A 267 -15.59 14.51 -8.16
C PHE A 267 -16.09 13.10 -8.51
N VAL A 268 -17.06 13.03 -9.41
CA VAL A 268 -17.69 11.81 -9.92
C VAL A 268 -17.61 11.81 -11.44
N LEU A 269 -17.07 10.74 -12.01
CA LEU A 269 -17.04 10.51 -13.45
C LEU A 269 -17.65 9.15 -13.75
N ALA A 270 -18.76 9.14 -14.50
CA ALA A 270 -19.40 7.90 -14.92
C ALA A 270 -20.21 8.04 -16.20
N ASP A 271 -20.46 6.93 -16.91
CA ASP A 271 -21.26 6.97 -18.13
C ASP A 271 -22.67 7.47 -17.83
N LYS A 272 -23.26 6.98 -16.74
CA LYS A 272 -24.55 7.43 -16.24
C LYS A 272 -24.42 7.84 -14.78
N ILE A 273 -25.03 8.96 -14.44
CA ILE A 273 -25.17 9.40 -13.05
C ILE A 273 -26.65 9.44 -12.70
N VAL A 274 -27.01 8.86 -11.55
CA VAL A 274 -28.38 8.81 -11.04
C VAL A 274 -28.41 9.41 -9.65
N LEU A 275 -29.15 10.50 -9.48
CA LEU A 275 -29.43 11.10 -8.18
C LEU A 275 -30.80 10.64 -7.69
N ARG A 276 -30.86 10.08 -6.48
CA ARG A 276 -32.10 9.61 -5.85
C ARG A 276 -32.45 10.50 -4.67
N GLY A 277 -32.89 11.72 -4.95
CA GLY A 277 -33.19 12.72 -3.94
C GLY A 277 -32.06 13.74 -3.76
N THR A 278 -32.26 14.67 -2.83
CA THR A 278 -31.31 15.76 -2.58
C THR A 278 -30.02 15.23 -1.97
N ALA A 279 -28.90 15.49 -2.63
CA ALA A 279 -27.55 15.25 -2.13
C ALA A 279 -26.82 16.60 -2.00
N ASP A 280 -25.91 16.68 -1.03
CA ASP A 280 -25.02 17.82 -0.85
C ASP A 280 -23.72 17.52 -1.60
N LEU A 281 -23.48 18.26 -2.69
CA LEU A 281 -22.41 18.00 -3.65
C LEU A 281 -21.52 19.23 -3.76
N THR A 282 -20.26 19.11 -3.33
CA THR A 282 -19.30 20.21 -3.38
C THR A 282 -18.06 19.82 -4.19
N PRO A 283 -17.54 20.72 -5.05
CA PRO A 283 -16.35 20.43 -5.83
C PRO A 283 -15.11 20.48 -4.95
N ASP A 284 -14.23 19.49 -5.11
CA ASP A 284 -12.94 19.46 -4.44
C ASP A 284 -11.84 18.98 -5.39
N THR A 285 -10.95 19.91 -5.76
CA THR A 285 -9.80 19.64 -6.61
C THR A 285 -8.77 18.72 -5.97
N GLY A 286 -8.74 18.64 -4.63
CA GLY A 286 -7.93 17.69 -3.89
C GLY A 286 -8.29 16.24 -4.23
N ALA A 287 -9.54 15.95 -4.61
CA ALA A 287 -9.98 14.60 -4.95
C ALA A 287 -9.23 14.00 -6.15
N VAL A 288 -8.64 14.82 -7.03
CA VAL A 288 -7.92 14.40 -8.24
C VAL A 288 -6.40 14.63 -8.17
N GLU A 289 -5.84 14.93 -7.00
CA GLU A 289 -4.39 15.02 -6.81
C GLU A 289 -3.71 13.64 -6.94
N PRO A 290 -2.41 13.54 -7.25
CA PRO A 290 -1.73 12.26 -7.21
C PRO A 290 -1.81 11.60 -5.82
N MET A 291 -1.99 10.28 -5.78
CA MET A 291 -1.93 9.48 -4.55
C MET A 291 -0.72 8.58 -4.56
N LEU A 292 -0.11 8.38 -3.39
CA LEU A 292 1.00 7.45 -3.19
C LEU A 292 0.67 6.49 -2.04
N THR A 293 1.06 5.24 -2.22
CA THR A 293 1.06 4.26 -1.14
C THR A 293 2.26 4.46 -0.20
N PRO A 294 2.12 4.14 1.10
CA PRO A 294 3.25 3.87 1.97
C PRO A 294 4.16 2.80 1.36
N ALA A 295 5.43 2.76 1.77
CA ALA A 295 6.29 1.64 1.40
C ALA A 295 5.71 0.33 1.93
N PHE A 296 5.60 -0.70 1.09
CA PHE A 296 5.03 -1.99 1.49
C PHE A 296 5.87 -3.16 0.97
N ASN A 297 5.80 -4.28 1.68
CA ASN A 297 6.22 -5.58 1.17
C ASN A 297 5.06 -6.19 0.38
N LYS A 298 5.34 -6.85 -0.74
CA LYS A 298 4.31 -7.58 -1.48
C LYS A 298 3.72 -8.68 -0.57
N PRO A 299 2.39 -8.81 -0.49
CA PRO A 299 1.75 -9.91 0.22
C PRO A 299 2.08 -11.27 -0.42
#